data_AF-A0A534B4E8-F1
#
_entry.id   AF-A0A534B4E8-F1
#
_cell.length_a   1.000
_cell.length_b   1.000
_cell.length_c   1.000
_cell.angle_alpha   90.00
_cell.angle_beta   90.00
_cell.angle_gamma   90.00
#
_symmetry.space_group_name_H-M   'P 1'
#
loop_
_entity.id
_entity.type
_entity.pdbx_description
1 polymer ?
#
loop_
_entity_poly.entity_id
_entity_poly.type
_entity_poly.pdbx_seq_one_letter_code
_entity_poly.pdbx_strand_id
1 'polypeptide(L)'
;PRAAEDAARAELERVAAERGLPISLLPLAVVGTDGNLLAPPAILESAQRYGGDQVLIGRGDPNAPDTDLQWTLYTRSASEGWNGPLAAGIDHTVDLLSPQQGGSLAQAEATTRVRIEGVAGLADYAAVQRLLESVPGVRRANIAAADANSAAFDVTVRGGAAGLVEALAGSTRLTRVSADGAPPAYRYQPRG
;
A
#
# COMPACT_ATOMS: atom_id res chain seq x y z
N PRO A 1 7.92 32.35 -15.47
CA PRO A 1 7.20 31.72 -14.34
C PRO A 1 5.81 31.18 -14.73
N ARG A 2 4.89 32.00 -15.26
CA ARG A 2 3.54 31.52 -15.65
C ARG A 2 3.49 30.54 -16.82
N ALA A 3 4.22 30.81 -17.90
CA ALA A 3 4.18 29.94 -19.10
C ALA A 3 4.65 28.49 -18.82
N ALA A 4 5.57 28.30 -17.86
CA ALA A 4 6.02 26.98 -17.45
C ALA A 4 4.98 26.26 -16.57
N GLU A 5 4.29 26.99 -15.70
CA GLU A 5 3.17 26.45 -14.90
C GLU A 5 1.98 26.06 -15.79
N ASP A 6 1.67 26.87 -16.81
CA ASP A 6 0.61 26.57 -17.78
C ASP A 6 0.95 25.34 -18.62
N ALA A 7 2.21 25.20 -19.05
CA ALA A 7 2.68 24.01 -19.79
C ALA A 7 2.63 22.75 -18.91
N ALA A 8 3.05 22.84 -17.65
CA ALA A 8 2.95 21.75 -16.68
C ALA A 8 1.49 21.34 -16.44
N ARG A 9 0.59 22.31 -16.27
CA ARG A 9 -0.85 22.05 -16.13
C ARG A 9 -1.40 21.29 -17.34
N ALA A 10 -1.11 21.78 -18.55
CA ALA A 10 -1.60 21.16 -19.77
C ALA A 10 -1.13 19.71 -19.94
N GLU A 11 0.12 19.42 -19.56
CA GLU A 11 0.65 18.05 -19.62
C GLU A 11 -0.02 17.12 -18.59
N LEU A 12 -0.25 17.58 -17.35
CA LEU A 12 -0.98 16.79 -16.34
C LEU A 12 -2.42 16.48 -16.76
N GLU A 13 -3.12 17.45 -17.35
CA GLU A 13 -4.47 17.27 -17.89
C GLU A 13 -4.48 16.25 -19.04
N ARG A 14 -3.50 16.34 -19.95
CA ARG A 14 -3.35 15.39 -21.07
C ARG A 14 -3.15 13.97 -20.56
N VAL A 15 -2.21 13.75 -19.64
CA VAL A 15 -1.88 12.42 -19.11
C VAL A 15 -3.06 11.84 -18.32
N ALA A 16 -3.77 12.64 -17.53
CA ALA A 16 -4.93 12.17 -16.78
C ALA A 16 -6.13 11.81 -17.69
N ALA A 17 -6.35 12.60 -18.75
CA ALA A 17 -7.39 12.31 -19.75
C ALA A 17 -7.11 10.99 -20.49
N GLU A 18 -5.85 10.71 -20.84
CA GLU A 18 -5.43 9.44 -21.46
C GLU A 18 -5.66 8.23 -20.55
N ARG A 19 -5.60 8.43 -19.23
CA ARG A 19 -5.79 7.39 -18.22
C ARG A 19 -7.22 7.29 -17.67
N GLY A 20 -8.15 8.14 -18.14
CA GLY A 20 -9.54 8.13 -17.71
C GLY A 20 -9.77 8.57 -16.26
N LEU A 21 -8.82 9.31 -15.67
CA LEU A 21 -8.97 9.86 -14.32
C LEU A 21 -9.59 11.27 -14.37
N PRO A 22 -10.75 11.50 -13.74
CA PRO A 22 -11.25 12.86 -13.55
C PRO A 22 -10.36 13.58 -12.53
N ILE A 23 -9.39 14.36 -13.01
CA ILE A 23 -8.56 15.23 -12.15
C ILE A 23 -9.13 16.66 -12.14
N SER A 24 -9.04 17.33 -10.99
CA SER A 24 -9.34 18.76 -10.86
C SER A 24 -8.10 19.48 -10.32
N LEU A 25 -7.43 20.25 -11.18
CA LEU A 25 -6.22 21.00 -10.84
C LEU A 25 -6.59 22.31 -10.15
N LEU A 26 -6.87 22.23 -8.85
CA LEU A 26 -7.23 23.38 -8.02
C LEU A 26 -5.98 24.03 -7.40
N PRO A 27 -5.88 25.37 -7.40
CA PRO A 27 -4.86 26.07 -6.63
C PRO A 27 -5.14 25.89 -5.13
N LEU A 28 -4.47 24.94 -4.50
CA LEU A 28 -4.54 24.69 -3.07
C LEU A 28 -3.35 25.38 -2.38
N ALA A 29 -3.63 26.16 -1.34
CA ALA A 29 -2.60 26.66 -0.45
C ALA A 29 -2.09 25.52 0.45
N VAL A 30 -1.23 24.66 -0.10
CA VAL A 30 -0.60 23.54 0.60
C VAL A 30 0.68 23.94 1.35
N VAL A 31 1.08 25.20 1.22
CA VAL A 31 2.27 25.79 1.83
C VAL A 31 1.82 26.78 2.91
N GLY A 32 2.34 26.63 4.12
CA GLY A 32 2.12 27.57 5.21
C GLY A 32 2.83 28.91 4.98
N THR A 33 2.60 29.88 5.87
CA THR A 33 3.26 31.20 5.85
C THR A 33 4.78 31.13 5.89
N ASP A 34 5.32 30.00 6.35
CA ASP A 34 6.74 29.77 6.58
C ASP A 34 7.44 29.16 5.35
N GLY A 35 6.73 29.00 4.23
CA GLY A 35 7.25 28.40 3.00
C GLY A 35 7.34 26.88 3.01
N ASN A 36 6.99 26.23 4.13
CA ASN A 36 6.94 24.78 4.28
C ASN A 36 5.56 24.22 3.98
N LEU A 37 5.50 22.95 3.55
CA LEU A 37 4.22 22.25 3.42
C LEU A 37 3.47 22.24 4.75
N LEU A 38 2.15 22.42 4.65
CA LEU A 38 1.25 22.23 5.78
C LEU A 38 1.34 20.79 6.31
N ALA A 39 1.00 20.60 7.59
CA ALA A 39 0.92 19.26 8.14
C ALA A 39 -0.07 18.40 7.32
N PRO A 40 0.19 17.09 7.13
CA PRO A 40 -0.68 16.20 6.35
C PRO A 40 -2.19 16.32 6.64
N PRO A 41 -2.66 16.42 7.90
CA PRO A 41 -4.09 16.61 8.17
C PRO A 41 -4.66 17.92 7.62
N ALA A 42 -3.90 19.02 7.63
CA ALA A 42 -4.35 20.31 7.10
C ALA A 42 -4.40 20.32 5.55
N ILE A 43 -3.50 19.57 4.91
CA ILE A 43 -3.53 19.35 3.45
C ILE A 43 -4.80 18.58 3.06
N LEU A 44 -5.12 17.50 3.78
CA LEU A 44 -6.32 16.70 3.53
C LEU A 44 -7.60 17.47 3.81
N GLU A 45 -7.64 18.26 4.89
CA GLU A 45 -8.79 19.13 5.19
C GLU A 45 -9.03 20.14 4.06
N SER A 46 -7.95 20.70 3.50
CA SER A 46 -8.06 21.62 2.37
C SER A 46 -8.66 20.95 1.14
N ALA A 47 -8.28 19.70 0.84
CA ALA A 47 -8.83 18.95 -0.28
C ALA A 47 -10.28 18.51 -0.08
N GLN A 48 -10.66 18.13 1.14
CA GLN A 48 -12.04 17.77 1.48
C GLN A 48 -13.01 18.92 1.22
N ARG A 49 -12.59 20.17 1.44
CA ARG A 49 -13.40 21.36 1.12
C ARG A 49 -13.77 21.47 -0.37
N TYR A 50 -13.01 20.80 -1.24
CA TYR A 50 -13.25 20.73 -2.68
C TYR A 50 -13.76 19.35 -3.14
N GLY A 51 -14.17 18.48 -2.20
CA GLY A 51 -14.71 17.16 -2.52
C GLY A 51 -13.66 16.10 -2.86
N GLY A 52 -12.36 16.40 -2.66
CA GLY A 52 -11.27 15.44 -2.86
C GLY A 52 -10.95 14.66 -1.58
N ASP A 53 -10.81 13.34 -1.68
CA ASP A 53 -10.40 12.46 -0.58
C ASP A 53 -8.87 12.27 -0.48
N GLN A 54 -8.14 12.74 -1.49
CA GLN A 54 -6.71 12.49 -1.69
C GLN A 54 -6.05 13.70 -2.37
N VAL A 55 -4.75 13.87 -2.17
CA VAL A 55 -3.97 15.01 -2.67
C VAL A 55 -2.61 14.55 -3.17
N LEU A 56 -2.29 14.82 -4.43
CA LEU A 56 -0.94 14.66 -4.97
C LEU A 56 -0.21 16.01 -4.95
N ILE A 57 1.00 16.04 -4.41
CA ILE A 57 1.86 17.22 -4.39
C ILE A 57 3.17 16.90 -5.11
N GLY A 58 3.55 17.69 -6.10
CA GLY A 58 4.86 17.63 -6.75
C GLY A 58 5.74 18.80 -6.32
N ARG A 59 6.96 18.52 -5.87
CA ARG A 59 7.95 19.53 -5.49
C ARG A 59 9.15 19.44 -6.41
N GLY A 60 9.45 20.54 -7.11
CA GLY A 60 10.68 20.71 -7.86
C GLY A 60 11.66 21.59 -7.10
N ASP A 61 12.95 21.43 -7.40
CA ASP A 61 13.95 22.43 -7.00
C ASP A 61 13.81 23.64 -7.92
N PRO A 62 13.48 24.84 -7.41
CA PRO A 62 13.35 26.05 -8.23
C PRO A 62 14.65 26.45 -8.91
N ASN A 63 15.80 25.93 -8.46
CA ASN A 63 17.12 26.17 -9.06
C ASN A 63 17.52 25.11 -10.09
N ALA A 64 16.76 24.01 -10.21
CA ALA A 64 17.01 22.92 -11.15
C ALA A 64 15.70 22.44 -11.79
N PRO A 65 15.11 23.22 -12.73
CA PRO A 65 13.79 22.95 -13.30
C PRO A 65 13.71 21.70 -14.19
N ASP A 66 14.84 21.17 -14.65
CA ASP A 66 14.93 19.93 -15.45
C ASP A 66 15.15 18.67 -14.60
N THR A 67 15.17 18.79 -13.27
CA THR A 67 15.32 17.64 -12.36
C THR A 67 13.97 17.00 -12.05
N ASP A 68 14.01 15.70 -11.76
CA ASP A 68 12.86 14.94 -11.26
C ASP A 68 12.16 15.67 -10.10
N LEU A 69 10.84 15.68 -10.14
CA LEU A 69 9.98 16.22 -9.10
C LEU A 69 9.87 15.19 -7.98
N GLN A 70 9.93 15.65 -6.74
CA GLN A 70 9.56 14.86 -5.58
C GLN A 70 8.04 14.89 -5.43
N TRP A 71 7.39 13.79 -5.77
CA TRP A 71 5.97 13.57 -5.63
C TRP A 71 5.64 13.04 -4.24
N THR A 72 4.49 13.45 -3.71
CA THR A 72 3.93 12.89 -2.49
C THR A 72 2.41 12.82 -2.60
N LEU A 73 1.83 11.62 -2.51
CA LEU A 73 0.39 11.38 -2.47
C LEU A 73 -0.06 11.27 -1.02
N TYR A 74 -0.89 12.19 -0.57
CA TYR A 74 -1.59 12.16 0.70
C TYR A 74 -2.98 11.56 0.53
N THR A 75 -3.30 10.60 1.38
CA THR A 75 -4.60 9.95 1.51
C THR A 75 -5.03 10.03 2.98
N ARG A 76 -6.31 9.78 3.28
CA ARG A 76 -6.80 9.75 4.68
C ARG A 76 -6.03 8.76 5.57
N SER A 77 -5.48 7.71 4.98
CA SER A 77 -4.75 6.66 5.69
C SER A 77 -3.25 6.96 5.75
N ALA A 78 -2.65 7.52 4.69
CA ALA A 78 -1.20 7.59 4.54
C ALA A 78 -0.64 8.64 3.60
N SER A 79 0.70 8.71 3.54
CA SER A 79 1.46 9.42 2.51
C SER A 79 2.46 8.50 1.78
N GLU A 80 2.45 8.47 0.45
CA GLU A 80 3.52 7.86 -0.36
C GLU A 80 4.36 8.94 -1.02
N GLY A 81 5.67 8.71 -1.14
CA GLY A 81 6.57 9.62 -1.85
C GLY A 81 7.42 8.91 -2.90
N TRP A 82 7.57 9.51 -4.07
CA TRP A 82 8.42 9.03 -5.15
C TRP A 82 9.06 10.20 -5.89
N ASN A 83 10.09 9.94 -6.68
CA ASN A 83 10.70 10.94 -7.56
C ASN A 83 10.39 10.59 -9.00
N GLY A 84 10.18 11.61 -9.83
CA GLY A 84 10.06 11.41 -11.27
C GLY A 84 9.63 12.64 -12.04
N PRO A 85 9.58 12.54 -13.38
CA PRO A 85 9.15 13.63 -14.24
C PRO A 85 7.68 13.98 -14.01
N LEU A 86 7.21 15.03 -14.67
CA LEU A 86 5.86 15.56 -14.50
C LEU A 86 4.76 14.49 -14.70
N ALA A 87 4.91 13.68 -15.76
CA ALA A 87 3.99 12.61 -16.11
C ALA A 87 3.98 11.47 -15.07
N ALA A 88 5.12 11.20 -14.41
CA ALA A 88 5.24 10.14 -13.41
C ALA A 88 4.38 10.40 -12.16
N GLY A 89 4.00 11.65 -11.89
CA GLY A 89 3.06 11.98 -10.81
C GLY A 89 1.67 11.36 -11.06
N ILE A 90 1.15 11.50 -12.27
CA ILE A 90 -0.18 10.95 -12.61
C ILE A 90 -0.10 9.45 -12.82
N ASP A 91 0.89 8.95 -13.56
CA ASP A 91 1.02 7.51 -13.84
C ASP A 91 1.10 6.67 -12.56
N HIS A 92 1.97 7.06 -11.62
CA HIS A 92 2.06 6.35 -10.33
C HIS A 92 0.79 6.50 -9.49
N THR A 93 0.11 7.65 -9.54
CA THR A 93 -1.17 7.82 -8.84
C THR A 93 -2.24 6.90 -9.43
N VAL A 94 -2.31 6.76 -10.77
CA VAL A 94 -3.23 5.81 -11.43
C VAL A 94 -2.95 4.39 -10.97
N ASP A 95 -1.69 3.99 -10.98
CA ASP A 95 -1.29 2.65 -10.58
C ASP A 95 -1.66 2.38 -9.12
N LEU A 96 -1.31 3.31 -8.21
CA LEU A 96 -1.64 3.24 -6.78
C LEU A 96 -3.14 3.27 -6.51
N LEU A 97 -3.95 3.98 -7.29
CA LEU A 97 -5.40 4.07 -7.12
C LEU A 97 -6.19 3.04 -7.91
N SER A 98 -5.51 2.28 -8.79
CA SER A 98 -6.10 1.12 -9.44
C SER A 98 -6.62 0.15 -8.37
N PRO A 99 -7.78 -0.48 -8.55
CA PRO A 99 -8.36 -1.40 -7.56
C PRO A 99 -7.42 -2.54 -7.14
N GLN A 100 -6.38 -2.83 -7.93
CA GLN A 100 -5.36 -3.83 -7.61
C GLN A 100 -4.27 -3.34 -6.65
N GLN A 101 -4.05 -2.03 -6.51
CA GLN A 101 -3.02 -1.43 -5.63
C GLN A 101 -3.57 -0.38 -4.64
N GLY A 102 -4.84 0.04 -4.78
CA GLY A 102 -5.56 0.98 -3.89
C GLY A 102 -5.65 0.57 -2.42
N GLY A 103 -5.16 -0.61 -2.09
CA GLY A 103 -4.88 -1.06 -0.74
C GLY A 103 -3.39 -0.99 -0.41
N SER A 104 -2.69 0.12 -0.62
CA SER A 104 -1.25 0.20 -0.28
C SER A 104 -0.93 1.09 0.92
N LEU A 105 -1.71 2.13 1.22
CA LEU A 105 -0.97 3.30 1.69
C LEU A 105 -0.57 3.38 3.19
N ALA A 106 -1.35 2.91 4.18
CA ALA A 106 -0.84 2.91 5.59
C ALA A 106 -1.37 1.81 6.50
N GLN A 107 -2.36 1.05 6.05
CA GLN A 107 -3.05 0.10 6.92
C GLN A 107 -3.73 -1.01 6.16
N ALA A 108 -3.42 -1.12 4.87
CA ALA A 108 -4.18 -1.96 4.00
C ALA A 108 -3.96 -3.43 4.35
N GLU A 109 -5.10 -4.06 4.59
CA GLU A 109 -5.22 -5.48 4.78
C GLU A 109 -4.96 -6.13 3.43
N ALA A 110 -3.77 -6.71 3.29
CA ALA A 110 -3.42 -7.43 2.08
C ALA A 110 -3.64 -8.92 2.32
N THR A 111 -4.19 -9.60 1.34
CA THR A 111 -4.33 -11.05 1.37
C THR A 111 -3.04 -11.68 0.87
N THR A 112 -2.35 -12.40 1.74
CA THR A 112 -1.12 -13.13 1.44
C THR A 112 -1.41 -14.62 1.46
N ARG A 113 -0.95 -15.32 0.43
CA ARG A 113 -0.99 -16.79 0.38
C ARG A 113 0.21 -17.36 1.13
N VAL A 114 -0.07 -18.26 2.07
CA VAL A 114 0.92 -18.90 2.95
C VAL A 114 0.79 -20.40 2.83
N ARG A 115 1.90 -21.11 2.76
CA ARG A 115 1.91 -22.58 2.80
C ARG A 115 2.26 -23.08 4.19
N ILE A 116 1.49 -24.02 4.73
CA ILE A 116 1.72 -24.63 6.03
C ILE A 116 1.98 -26.12 5.83
N GLU A 117 3.16 -26.60 6.24
CA GLU A 117 3.56 -28.00 6.26
C GLU A 117 3.15 -28.69 7.56
N GLY A 118 2.93 -30.01 7.52
CA GLY A 118 2.62 -30.82 8.70
C GLY A 118 1.13 -30.78 9.08
N VAL A 119 0.27 -30.50 8.10
CA VAL A 119 -1.19 -30.45 8.27
C VAL A 119 -1.77 -31.68 7.59
N ALA A 120 -2.19 -32.68 8.38
CA ALA A 120 -2.58 -33.99 7.86
C ALA A 120 -4.05 -34.35 8.12
N GLY A 121 -4.75 -33.59 8.98
CA GLY A 121 -6.15 -33.84 9.31
C GLY A 121 -7.03 -32.59 9.43
N LEU A 122 -8.36 -32.82 9.42
CA LEU A 122 -9.36 -31.75 9.56
C LEU A 122 -9.20 -30.95 10.86
N ALA A 123 -8.81 -31.64 11.94
CA ALA A 123 -8.50 -31.00 13.21
C ALA A 123 -7.29 -30.04 13.10
N ASP A 124 -6.28 -30.39 12.31
CA ASP A 124 -5.09 -29.56 12.10
C ASP A 124 -5.44 -28.33 11.27
N TYR A 125 -6.27 -28.46 10.23
CA TYR A 125 -6.74 -27.30 9.44
C TYR A 125 -7.43 -26.26 10.33
N ALA A 126 -8.36 -26.69 11.18
CA ALA A 126 -9.05 -25.80 12.11
C ALA A 126 -8.09 -25.21 13.17
N ALA A 127 -7.11 -25.99 13.64
CA ALA A 127 -6.13 -25.52 14.61
C ALA A 127 -5.18 -24.46 14.02
N VAL A 128 -4.72 -24.67 12.79
CA VAL A 128 -3.86 -23.73 12.05
C VAL A 128 -4.63 -22.46 11.73
N GLN A 129 -5.87 -22.56 11.26
CA GLN A 129 -6.71 -21.38 10.98
C GLN A 129 -6.89 -20.52 12.24
N ARG A 130 -7.29 -21.11 13.36
CA ARG A 130 -7.43 -20.37 14.64
C ARG A 130 -6.11 -19.75 15.10
N LEU A 131 -5.00 -20.45 14.87
CA LEU A 131 -3.69 -19.92 15.22
C LEU A 131 -3.34 -18.70 14.37
N LEU A 132 -3.53 -18.76 13.05
CA LEU A 132 -3.32 -17.63 12.15
C LEU A 132 -4.24 -16.45 12.53
N GLU A 133 -5.50 -16.71 12.85
CA GLU A 133 -6.45 -15.69 13.30
C GLU A 133 -6.10 -15.09 14.68
N SER A 134 -5.34 -15.80 15.51
CA SER A 134 -4.86 -15.28 16.81
C SER A 134 -3.63 -14.38 16.69
N VAL A 135 -3.00 -14.32 15.52
CA VAL A 135 -1.81 -13.49 15.29
C VAL A 135 -2.20 -12.01 15.26
N PRO A 136 -1.51 -11.15 16.03
CA PRO A 136 -1.77 -9.71 16.01
C PRO A 136 -1.66 -9.14 14.58
N GLY A 137 -2.72 -8.44 14.15
CA GLY A 137 -2.78 -7.83 12.82
C GLY A 137 -3.39 -8.72 11.73
N VAL A 138 -3.64 -10.02 12.00
CA VAL A 138 -4.44 -10.88 11.13
C VAL A 138 -5.93 -10.59 11.34
N ARG A 139 -6.67 -10.53 10.25
CA ARG A 139 -8.11 -10.24 10.22
C ARG A 139 -8.92 -11.45 9.87
N ARG A 140 -8.39 -12.26 8.96
CA ARG A 140 -9.02 -13.47 8.47
C ARG A 140 -7.98 -14.44 7.94
N ALA A 141 -8.21 -15.73 8.16
CA ALA A 141 -7.51 -16.80 7.47
C ALA A 141 -8.53 -17.76 6.87
N ASN A 142 -8.42 -18.06 5.58
CA ASN A 142 -9.23 -19.08 4.92
C ASN A 142 -8.32 -20.13 4.27
N ILE A 143 -8.79 -21.37 4.21
CA ILE A 143 -8.11 -22.41 3.44
C ILE A 143 -8.30 -22.11 1.95
N ALA A 144 -7.19 -22.00 1.22
CA ALA A 144 -7.19 -21.81 -0.23
C ALA A 144 -7.00 -23.14 -0.97
N ALA A 145 -6.15 -24.02 -0.44
CA ALA A 145 -5.94 -25.36 -0.97
C ALA A 145 -5.47 -26.29 0.16
N ALA A 146 -5.74 -27.58 0.02
CA ALA A 146 -5.30 -28.63 0.93
C ALA A 146 -4.68 -29.77 0.13
N ASP A 147 -3.51 -30.22 0.57
CA ASP A 147 -2.74 -31.34 0.04
C ASP A 147 -2.57 -32.42 1.12
N ALA A 148 -1.95 -33.54 0.78
CA ALA A 148 -1.83 -34.70 1.67
C ALA A 148 -1.12 -34.43 3.02
N ASN A 149 -0.19 -33.46 3.08
CA ASN A 149 0.54 -33.11 4.29
C ASN A 149 0.85 -31.59 4.40
N SER A 150 0.11 -30.78 3.66
CA SER A 150 0.24 -29.32 3.67
C SER A 150 -1.07 -28.63 3.29
N ALA A 151 -1.24 -27.39 3.71
CA ALA A 151 -2.32 -26.54 3.19
C ALA A 151 -1.82 -25.14 2.83
N ALA A 152 -2.44 -24.56 1.81
CA ALA A 152 -2.32 -23.15 1.51
C ALA A 152 -3.47 -22.39 2.18
N PHE A 153 -3.13 -21.29 2.86
CA PHE A 153 -4.09 -20.38 3.47
C PHE A 153 -3.97 -19.01 2.83
N ASP A 154 -5.10 -18.40 2.55
CA ASP A 154 -5.20 -16.97 2.22
C ASP A 154 -5.43 -16.21 3.53
N VAL A 155 -4.41 -15.45 3.92
CA VAL A 155 -4.37 -14.71 5.19
C VAL A 155 -4.44 -13.23 4.90
N THR A 156 -5.51 -12.60 5.35
CA THR A 156 -5.70 -11.15 5.29
C THR A 156 -5.07 -10.52 6.53
N VAL A 157 -4.02 -9.73 6.34
CA VAL A 157 -3.18 -9.19 7.42
C VAL A 157 -2.70 -7.79 7.10
N ARG A 158 -2.58 -6.96 8.13
CA ARG A 158 -2.00 -5.61 7.99
C ARG A 158 -0.53 -5.71 7.57
N GLY A 159 -0.14 -5.01 6.52
CA GLY A 159 1.23 -5.02 6.01
C GLY A 159 1.58 -6.25 5.15
N GLY A 160 0.58 -7.06 4.78
CA GLY A 160 0.73 -8.18 3.84
C GLY A 160 1.78 -9.20 4.27
N ALA A 161 2.51 -9.75 3.31
CA ALA A 161 3.45 -10.84 3.57
C ALA A 161 4.55 -10.45 4.58
N ALA A 162 5.06 -9.22 4.51
CA ALA A 162 6.07 -8.73 5.44
C ALA A 162 5.51 -8.61 6.87
N GLY A 163 4.33 -8.00 7.02
CA GLY A 163 3.66 -7.87 8.32
C GLY A 163 3.31 -9.23 8.94
N LEU A 164 2.93 -10.21 8.11
CA LEU A 164 2.69 -11.57 8.58
C LEU A 164 3.98 -12.27 9.05
N VAL A 165 5.08 -12.09 8.32
CA VAL A 165 6.39 -12.66 8.70
C VAL A 165 6.84 -12.09 10.04
N GLU A 166 6.74 -10.78 10.24
CA GLU A 166 7.08 -10.15 11.52
C GLU A 166 6.17 -10.63 12.65
N ALA A 167 4.86 -10.68 12.42
CA ALA A 167 3.90 -11.09 13.45
C ALA A 167 4.06 -12.58 13.85
N LEU A 168 4.52 -13.42 12.92
CA LEU A 168 4.81 -14.84 13.18
C LEU A 168 6.24 -15.11 13.65
N ALA A 169 7.14 -14.12 13.66
CA ALA A 169 8.55 -14.30 14.05
C ALA A 169 8.70 -14.82 15.49
N GLY A 170 7.78 -14.44 16.38
CA GLY A 170 7.74 -14.91 17.78
C GLY A 170 6.96 -16.21 18.01
N SER A 171 6.36 -16.81 16.97
CA SER A 171 5.54 -18.01 17.11
C SER A 171 6.40 -19.27 17.22
N THR A 172 6.22 -20.03 18.30
CA THR A 172 6.83 -21.36 18.44
C THR A 172 6.05 -22.46 17.73
N ARG A 173 4.80 -22.18 17.33
CA ARG A 173 3.89 -23.16 16.70
C ARG A 173 3.95 -23.16 15.18
N LEU A 174 4.43 -22.07 14.57
CA LEU A 174 4.66 -21.95 13.14
C LEU A 174 6.09 -21.49 12.90
N THR A 175 6.96 -22.44 12.57
CA THR A 175 8.37 -22.13 12.29
C THR A 175 8.54 -21.84 10.81
N ARG A 176 9.14 -20.70 10.44
CA ARG A 176 9.39 -20.36 9.03
C ARG A 176 10.34 -21.38 8.40
N VAL A 177 9.98 -21.87 7.20
CA VAL A 177 10.79 -22.79 6.39
C VAL A 177 11.13 -22.23 5.00
N SER A 178 10.51 -21.12 4.57
CA SER A 178 10.89 -20.43 3.34
C SER A 178 12.17 -19.61 3.47
N ALA A 179 12.97 -19.60 2.39
CA ALA A 179 14.04 -18.63 2.16
C ALA A 179 13.46 -17.27 1.68
N ASP A 180 14.27 -16.21 1.77
CA ASP A 180 13.85 -14.88 1.35
C ASP A 180 13.55 -14.81 -0.16
N GLY A 181 12.44 -14.14 -0.52
CA GLY A 181 11.98 -13.99 -1.91
C GLY A 181 10.94 -15.00 -2.39
N ALA A 182 10.64 -16.06 -1.63
CA ALA A 182 9.57 -17.03 -1.93
C ALA A 182 8.28 -16.74 -1.12
N PRO A 183 7.10 -17.27 -1.55
CA PRO A 183 5.90 -17.23 -0.73
C PRO A 183 6.16 -17.77 0.68
N PRO A 184 5.65 -17.12 1.74
CA PRO A 184 5.93 -17.53 3.10
C PRO A 184 5.40 -18.95 3.35
N ALA A 185 6.28 -19.81 3.84
CA ALA A 185 5.97 -21.18 4.23
C ALA A 185 6.42 -21.43 5.65
N TYR A 186 5.58 -22.14 6.40
CA TYR A 186 5.81 -22.47 7.79
C TYR A 186 5.55 -23.94 8.06
N ARG A 187 6.25 -24.49 9.05
CA ARG A 187 5.98 -25.81 9.59
C ARG A 187 5.12 -25.70 10.83
N TYR A 188 4.01 -26.42 10.83
CA TYR A 188 3.12 -26.52 11.98
C TYR A 188 3.68 -27.50 13.01
N GLN A 189 3.72 -27.06 14.27
CA GLN A 189 4.01 -27.92 15.43
C GLN A 189 2.72 -28.13 16.24
N PRO A 190 2.11 -29.33 16.18
CA PRO A 190 0.99 -29.68 17.03
C PRO A 190 1.42 -29.61 18.50
N ARG A 191 0.52 -29.18 19.39
CA ARG A 191 0.74 -29.46 20.82
C ARG A 191 0.66 -30.98 20.99
N GLY A 192 1.70 -31.57 21.58
CA GLY A 192 1.59 -32.89 22.20
C GLY A 192 0.57 -32.90 23.33
#